data_AF-A0A6F9BVY5-F1
#
_entry.id   AF-A0A6F9BVY5-F1
#
_cell.length_a   1.000
_cell.length_b   1.000
_cell.length_c   1.000
_cell.angle_alpha   90.00
_cell.angle_beta   90.00
_cell.angle_gamma   90.00
#
_symmetry.space_group_name_H-M   'P 1'
#
loop_
_entity.id
_entity.type
_entity.pdbx_description
1 polymer ?
#
loop_
_entity_poly.entity_id
_entity_poly.type
_entity_poly.pdbx_seq_one_letter_code
_entity_poly.pdbx_strand_id
1 'polypeptide(L)'
;MAEEISEAEDTLIYGLTGLNTMGRILLENGKQEAAGSIEDFVPNKITTLFGLMTCGANFYNSIGVKKKIDAENLWKKSYHHAKVQEQVEELLQLEEEWDAFLDRIDTALKTNSQSTRVLVVSFGCREGAQLWLEQTGCKYDMLLDPQRKIYKAFGLGSSYSKVMNFGCLLQYAEYVALGQEFPDIPPRFLEDLYQMGGDFVLDEGGKVILSHPCKNPMDRPEVAQMVATISSVGHPTSL
;
A
#
# COMPACT_ATOMS: atom_id res chain seq x y z
N MET A 1 -4.77 57.20 3.86
CA MET A 1 -3.34 57.27 4.25
C MET A 1 -2.84 55.85 4.20
N ALA A 2 -1.74 55.58 3.48
CA ALA A 2 -1.10 54.27 3.56
C ALA A 2 -0.58 54.11 4.99
N GLU A 3 -0.97 53.03 5.67
CA GLU A 3 -0.36 52.67 6.95
C GLU A 3 1.14 52.44 6.70
N GLU A 4 1.99 53.16 7.44
CA GLU A 4 3.44 52.93 7.40
C GLU A 4 3.71 51.53 7.96
N ILE A 5 4.24 50.65 7.10
CA ILE A 5 4.63 49.30 7.47
C ILE A 5 6.00 49.37 8.13
N SER A 6 6.19 48.73 9.29
CA SER A 6 7.51 48.63 9.90
C SER A 6 8.41 47.65 9.16
N GLU A 7 9.72 47.81 9.27
CA GLU A 7 10.71 46.89 8.67
C GLU A 7 10.49 45.42 9.10
N ALA A 8 10.04 45.21 10.35
CA ALA A 8 9.69 43.89 10.88
C ALA A 8 8.45 43.29 10.20
N GLU A 9 7.46 44.12 9.88
CA GLU A 9 6.24 43.71 9.19
C GLU A 9 6.47 43.44 7.72
N ASP A 10 7.29 44.25 7.04
CA ASP A 10 7.72 43.98 5.67
C ASP A 10 8.47 42.65 5.57
N THR A 11 9.34 42.36 6.54
CA THR A 11 10.08 41.09 6.63
C THR A 11 9.14 39.90 6.86
N LEU A 12 8.14 40.07 7.72
CA LEU A 12 7.11 39.05 7.99
C LEU A 12 6.26 38.77 6.74
N ILE A 13 5.78 39.81 6.07
CA ILE A 13 4.99 39.69 4.84
C ILE A 13 5.81 38.96 3.77
N TYR A 14 7.05 39.39 3.52
CA TYR A 14 7.93 38.75 2.55
C TYR A 14 8.17 37.26 2.86
N GLY A 15 8.41 36.95 4.14
CA GLY A 15 8.60 35.57 4.59
C GLY A 15 7.36 34.70 4.37
N LEU A 16 6.17 35.19 4.75
CA LEU A 16 4.90 34.48 4.54
C LEU A 16 4.62 34.27 3.05
N THR A 17 4.82 35.28 2.21
CA THR A 17 4.64 35.17 0.75
C THR A 17 5.54 34.10 0.15
N GLY A 18 6.80 34.03 0.59
CA GLY A 18 7.74 32.99 0.15
C GLY A 18 7.28 31.58 0.56
N LEU A 19 6.82 31.41 1.80
CA LEU A 19 6.30 30.15 2.30
C LEU A 19 5.04 29.71 1.54
N ASN A 20 4.06 30.61 1.38
CA ASN A 20 2.81 30.35 0.66
C ASN A 20 3.07 29.93 -0.79
N THR A 21 3.91 30.69 -1.50
CA THR A 21 4.21 30.45 -2.91
C THR A 21 4.85 29.07 -3.10
N MET A 22 5.89 28.78 -2.32
CA MET A 22 6.59 27.50 -2.45
C MET A 22 5.75 26.32 -1.98
N GLY A 23 4.98 26.50 -0.90
CA GLY A 23 4.04 25.48 -0.42
C GLY A 23 3.00 25.13 -1.47
N ARG A 24 2.41 26.13 -2.15
CA ARG A 24 1.46 25.88 -3.26
C ARG A 24 2.12 25.15 -4.43
N ILE A 25 3.35 25.52 -4.82
CA ILE A 25 4.08 24.80 -5.89
C ILE A 25 4.29 23.34 -5.53
N LEU A 26 4.74 23.05 -4.30
CA LEU A 26 4.96 21.69 -3.83
C LEU A 26 3.66 20.88 -3.80
N LEU A 27 2.57 21.48 -3.32
CA LEU A 27 1.26 20.84 -3.27
C LEU A 27 0.74 20.51 -4.68
N GLU A 28 0.83 21.45 -5.62
CA GLU A 28 0.37 21.22 -7.00
C GLU A 28 1.21 20.16 -7.72
N ASN A 29 2.53 20.16 -7.52
CA ASN A 29 3.38 19.09 -8.04
C ASN A 29 3.00 17.73 -7.44
N GLY A 30 2.78 17.67 -6.12
CA GLY A 30 2.32 16.45 -5.45
C GLY A 30 0.98 15.95 -5.99
N LYS A 31 0.00 16.85 -6.21
CA LYS A 31 -1.29 16.52 -6.82
C LYS A 31 -1.11 15.97 -8.25
N GLN A 32 -0.25 16.58 -9.06
CA GLN A 32 0.03 16.13 -10.44
C GLN A 32 0.69 14.75 -10.47
N GLU A 33 1.69 14.53 -9.61
CA GLU A 33 2.39 13.24 -9.52
C GLU A 33 1.45 12.13 -9.01
N ALA A 34 0.60 12.43 -8.03
CA ALA A 34 -0.39 11.51 -7.50
C ALA A 34 -1.54 11.20 -8.48
N ALA A 35 -1.88 12.13 -9.39
CA ALA A 35 -2.93 11.92 -10.39
C ALA A 35 -2.60 10.81 -11.40
N GLY A 36 -1.32 10.47 -11.58
CA GLY A 36 -0.89 9.36 -12.43
C GLY A 36 -1.14 7.99 -11.81
N SER A 37 -0.58 7.74 -10.62
CA SER A 37 -0.82 6.56 -9.80
C SER A 37 -0.44 6.85 -8.35
N ILE A 38 -1.38 6.63 -7.44
CA ILE A 38 -1.16 6.83 -6.00
C ILE A 38 -0.21 5.75 -5.45
N GLU A 39 -0.25 4.55 -6.02
CA GLU A 39 0.58 3.39 -5.67
C GLU A 39 2.06 3.61 -6.02
N ASP A 40 2.35 4.36 -7.10
CA ASP A 40 3.70 4.78 -7.45
C ASP A 40 4.12 6.06 -6.70
N PHE A 41 3.17 6.99 -6.53
CA PHE A 41 3.45 8.26 -5.88
C PHE A 41 3.95 8.10 -4.44
N VAL A 42 3.26 7.31 -3.63
CA VAL A 42 3.57 7.16 -2.20
C VAL A 42 4.97 6.59 -1.95
N PRO A 43 5.41 5.48 -2.56
CA PRO A 43 6.75 4.94 -2.32
C PRO A 43 7.86 5.75 -2.98
N ASN A 44 7.61 6.40 -4.13
CA ASN A 44 8.69 6.92 -4.98
C ASN A 44 8.78 8.45 -5.06
N LYS A 45 7.67 9.17 -4.82
CA LYS A 45 7.55 10.61 -5.16
C LYS A 45 7.01 11.48 -4.03
N ILE A 46 6.40 10.90 -2.99
CA ILE A 46 5.84 11.67 -1.86
C ILE A 46 6.90 12.53 -1.14
N THR A 47 8.18 12.15 -1.25
CA THR A 47 9.31 12.89 -0.70
C THR A 47 9.46 14.29 -1.29
N THR A 48 8.87 14.58 -2.46
CA THR A 48 8.78 15.95 -3.01
C THR A 48 8.12 16.91 -2.02
N LEU A 49 7.10 16.46 -1.28
CA LEU A 49 6.39 17.28 -0.27
C LEU A 49 7.29 17.71 0.90
N PHE A 50 8.41 17.00 1.14
CA PHE A 50 9.36 17.35 2.20
C PHE A 50 10.04 18.71 1.98
N GLY A 51 9.95 19.27 0.77
CA GLY A 51 10.38 20.64 0.48
C GLY A 51 9.76 21.69 1.42
N LEU A 52 8.55 21.43 1.95
CA LEU A 52 7.89 22.35 2.87
C LEU A 52 8.68 22.55 4.18
N MET A 53 9.43 21.52 4.62
CA MET A 53 10.32 21.64 5.79
C MET A 53 11.40 22.70 5.55
N THR A 54 12.00 22.71 4.37
CA THR A 54 13.01 23.70 3.98
C THR A 54 12.41 25.10 3.87
N CYS A 55 11.22 25.22 3.26
CA CYS A 55 10.52 26.51 3.15
C CYS A 55 10.15 27.08 4.53
N GLY A 56 9.61 26.25 5.42
CA GLY A 56 9.28 26.65 6.79
C GLY A 56 10.51 27.06 7.60
N ALA A 57 11.64 26.34 7.45
CA ALA A 57 12.89 26.72 8.09
C ALA A 57 13.40 28.08 7.60
N ASN A 58 13.35 28.33 6.29
CA ASN A 58 13.74 29.61 5.71
C ASN A 58 12.85 30.76 6.21
N PHE A 59 11.55 30.53 6.29
CA PHE A 59 10.59 31.49 6.85
C PHE A 59 10.88 31.82 8.32
N TYR A 60 11.07 30.82 9.17
CA TYR A 60 11.38 31.07 10.58
C TYR A 60 12.68 31.85 10.74
N ASN A 61 13.70 31.50 9.95
CA ASN A 61 14.97 32.21 9.95
C ASN A 61 14.83 33.66 9.46
N SER A 62 13.99 33.94 8.45
CA SER A 62 13.83 35.29 7.90
C SER A 62 13.18 36.24 8.90
N ILE A 63 12.28 35.75 9.75
CA ILE A 63 11.62 36.55 10.79
C ILE A 63 12.29 36.44 12.17
N GLY A 64 13.43 35.76 12.25
CA GLY A 64 14.25 35.66 13.47
C GLY A 64 13.67 34.76 14.58
N VAL A 65 12.81 33.79 14.25
CA VAL A 65 12.22 32.85 15.22
C VAL A 65 12.67 31.43 14.96
N LYS A 66 12.37 30.52 15.90
CA LYS A 66 12.73 29.08 15.79
C LYS A 66 11.57 28.12 15.94
N LYS A 67 10.37 28.62 16.25
CA LYS A 67 9.19 27.80 16.54
C LYS A 67 7.96 28.41 15.87
N LYS A 68 7.02 27.55 15.47
CA LYS A 68 5.70 27.94 14.93
C LYS A 68 4.98 28.94 15.85
N ILE A 69 4.94 28.65 17.16
CA ILE A 69 4.25 29.51 18.13
C ILE A 69 4.85 30.94 18.21
N ASP A 70 6.16 31.08 17.99
CA ASP A 70 6.83 32.38 18.01
C ASP A 70 6.49 33.18 16.75
N ALA A 71 6.44 32.52 15.59
CA ALA A 71 5.94 33.11 14.34
C ALA A 71 4.48 33.55 14.47
N GLU A 72 3.64 32.70 15.07
CA GLU A 72 2.23 33.00 15.36
C GLU A 72 2.06 34.23 16.23
N ASN A 73 2.86 34.34 17.28
CA ASN A 73 2.83 35.50 18.16
C ASN A 73 3.27 36.77 17.42
N LEU A 74 4.19 36.66 16.45
CA LEU A 74 4.68 37.79 15.67
C LEU A 74 3.58 38.31 14.72
N TRP A 75 2.98 37.44 13.91
CA TRP A 75 1.93 37.88 13.00
C TRP A 75 0.65 38.30 13.71
N LYS A 76 0.32 37.74 14.88
CA LYS A 76 -0.82 38.20 15.71
C LYS A 76 -0.64 39.64 16.19
N LYS A 77 0.60 40.08 16.46
CA LYS A 77 0.88 41.49 16.82
C LYS A 77 0.71 42.42 15.62
N SER A 78 1.10 41.94 14.44
CA SER A 78 1.01 42.67 13.17
C SER A 78 -0.31 42.46 12.41
N TYR A 79 -1.30 41.82 13.05
CA TYR A 79 -2.58 41.48 12.43
C TYR A 79 -3.46 42.70 12.13
N HIS A 80 -3.06 43.89 12.57
CA HIS A 80 -3.73 45.14 12.21
C HIS A 80 -3.50 45.54 10.75
N HIS A 81 -2.43 45.03 10.11
CA HIS A 81 -2.16 45.27 8.70
C HIS A 81 -2.85 44.25 7.79
N ALA A 82 -3.60 44.76 6.80
CA ALA A 82 -4.35 43.95 5.84
C ALA A 82 -3.49 42.93 5.08
N LYS A 83 -2.25 43.29 4.71
CA LYS A 83 -1.34 42.38 4.00
C LYS A 83 -0.90 41.19 4.86
N VAL A 84 -0.72 41.40 6.17
CA VAL A 84 -0.40 40.30 7.10
C VAL A 84 -1.60 39.37 7.23
N GLN A 85 -2.81 39.94 7.34
CA GLN A 85 -4.05 39.15 7.38
C GLN A 85 -4.18 38.28 6.12
N GLU A 86 -4.05 38.89 4.94
CA GLU A 86 -4.12 38.20 3.64
C GLU A 86 -3.12 37.04 3.56
N GLN A 87 -1.86 37.27 3.93
CA GLN A 87 -0.83 36.24 3.85
C GLN A 87 -1.01 35.12 4.88
N VAL A 88 -1.56 35.42 6.06
CA VAL A 88 -1.90 34.39 7.05
C VAL A 88 -3.13 33.59 6.60
N GLU A 89 -4.14 34.23 6.03
CA GLU A 89 -5.31 33.55 5.46
C GLU A 89 -4.91 32.62 4.31
N GLU A 90 -4.01 33.06 3.42
CA GLU A 90 -3.45 32.21 2.37
C GLU A 90 -2.70 30.99 2.92
N LEU A 91 -1.96 31.16 4.02
CA LEU A 91 -1.23 30.08 4.67
C LEU A 91 -2.19 29.05 5.28
N LEU A 92 -3.26 29.50 5.94
CA LEU A 92 -4.28 28.63 6.52
C LEU A 92 -5.04 27.86 5.44
N GLN A 93 -5.38 28.53 4.33
CA GLN A 93 -6.00 27.86 3.19
C GLN A 93 -5.06 26.80 2.58
N LEU A 94 -3.76 27.10 2.47
CA LEU A 94 -2.78 26.12 2.04
C LEU A 94 -2.72 24.93 2.99
N GLU A 95 -2.75 25.14 4.31
CA GLU A 95 -2.78 24.07 5.33
C GLU A 95 -4.02 23.17 5.12
N GLU A 96 -5.20 23.76 4.96
CA GLU A 96 -6.44 23.00 4.70
C GLU A 96 -6.38 22.19 3.39
N GLU A 97 -5.93 22.80 2.30
CA GLU A 97 -5.80 22.11 1.00
C GLU A 97 -4.74 21.00 1.04
N TRP A 98 -3.68 21.20 1.80
CA TRP A 98 -2.61 20.22 1.98
C TRP A 98 -3.10 19.01 2.76
N ASP A 99 -3.77 19.23 3.88
CA ASP A 99 -4.31 18.15 4.71
C ASP A 99 -5.41 17.38 3.96
N ALA A 100 -6.30 18.07 3.25
CA ALA A 100 -7.33 17.44 2.42
C ALA A 100 -6.73 16.57 1.29
N PHE A 101 -5.58 16.97 0.74
CA PHE A 101 -4.86 16.16 -0.24
C PHE A 101 -4.30 14.88 0.39
N LEU A 102 -3.71 14.96 1.58
CA LEU A 102 -3.20 13.80 2.31
C LEU A 102 -4.34 12.85 2.72
N ASP A 103 -5.47 13.38 3.19
CA ASP A 103 -6.67 12.59 3.51
C ASP A 103 -7.21 11.84 2.29
N ARG A 104 -7.14 12.47 1.10
CA ARG A 104 -7.52 11.83 -0.16
C ARG A 104 -6.57 10.69 -0.51
N ILE A 105 -5.27 10.85 -0.30
CA ILE A 105 -4.28 9.77 -0.51
C ILE A 105 -4.60 8.60 0.43
N ASP A 106 -4.78 8.87 1.72
CA ASP A 106 -5.13 7.86 2.72
C ASP A 106 -6.41 7.11 2.36
N THR A 107 -7.42 7.85 1.91
CA THR A 107 -8.68 7.27 1.46
C THR A 107 -8.44 6.39 0.25
N ALA A 108 -7.75 6.87 -0.78
CA ALA A 108 -7.49 6.10 -2.00
C ALA A 108 -6.67 4.82 -1.73
N LEU A 109 -5.67 4.88 -0.84
CA LEU A 109 -4.93 3.70 -0.40
C LEU A 109 -5.83 2.68 0.33
N LYS A 110 -6.81 3.16 1.12
CA LYS A 110 -7.81 2.31 1.78
C LYS A 110 -8.84 1.74 0.80
N THR A 111 -9.25 2.48 -0.24
CA THR A 111 -10.20 1.97 -1.25
C THR A 111 -9.54 0.99 -2.22
N ASN A 112 -8.23 1.13 -2.49
CA ASN A 112 -7.47 0.21 -3.33
C ASN A 112 -7.03 -1.07 -2.62
N SER A 113 -7.18 -1.17 -1.29
CA SER A 113 -7.42 -2.47 -0.66
C SER A 113 -8.85 -2.91 -0.96
N GLN A 114 -9.09 -3.39 -2.19
CA GLN A 114 -10.31 -4.11 -2.51
C GLN A 114 -10.55 -5.17 -1.43
N SER A 115 -11.82 -5.42 -1.08
CA SER A 115 -12.21 -6.46 -0.13
C SER A 115 -11.98 -7.85 -0.75
N THR A 116 -10.73 -8.16 -1.08
CA THR A 116 -10.31 -9.45 -1.60
C THR A 116 -10.24 -10.41 -0.43
N ARG A 117 -11.17 -11.36 -0.42
CA ARG A 117 -11.11 -12.47 0.53
C ARG A 117 -10.16 -13.53 -0.02
N VAL A 118 -9.13 -13.85 0.75
CA VAL A 118 -8.25 -14.98 0.46
C VAL A 118 -8.83 -16.24 1.11
N LEU A 119 -8.99 -17.30 0.32
CA LEU A 119 -9.50 -18.59 0.75
C LEU A 119 -8.47 -19.67 0.42
N VAL A 120 -8.02 -20.41 1.43
CA VAL A 120 -7.17 -21.59 1.25
C VAL A 120 -8.07 -22.80 1.05
N VAL A 121 -7.82 -23.58 -0.01
CA VAL A 121 -8.53 -24.84 -0.24
C VAL A 121 -7.57 -25.99 0.03
N SER A 122 -8.00 -26.95 0.84
CA SER A 122 -7.25 -28.17 1.13
C SER A 122 -8.15 -29.39 0.96
N PHE A 123 -7.60 -30.52 0.53
CA PHE A 123 -8.33 -31.78 0.43
C PHE A 123 -8.14 -32.69 1.66
N GLY A 124 -7.37 -32.24 2.64
CA GLY A 124 -7.07 -32.99 3.85
C GLY A 124 -8.28 -33.26 4.75
N CYS A 125 -8.16 -34.24 5.63
CA CYS A 125 -9.05 -34.39 6.78
C CYS A 125 -9.03 -33.16 7.72
N ARG A 126 -10.08 -32.99 8.51
CA ARG A 126 -10.26 -31.84 9.41
C ARG A 126 -9.14 -31.74 10.45
N GLU A 127 -8.77 -32.87 11.03
CA GLU A 127 -7.74 -32.94 12.07
C GLU A 127 -6.37 -32.55 11.52
N GLY A 128 -6.02 -33.02 10.33
CA GLY A 128 -4.77 -32.65 9.65
C GLY A 128 -4.75 -31.17 9.26
N ALA A 129 -5.87 -30.64 8.78
CA ALA A 129 -6.01 -29.22 8.46
C ALA A 129 -5.86 -28.32 9.69
N GLN A 130 -6.47 -28.70 10.82
CA GLN A 130 -6.35 -27.95 12.06
C GLN A 130 -4.91 -27.94 12.58
N LEU A 131 -4.24 -29.10 12.56
CA LEU A 131 -2.82 -29.18 12.91
C LEU A 131 -1.96 -28.28 12.00
N TRP A 132 -2.23 -28.26 10.70
CA TRP A 132 -1.52 -27.40 9.76
C TRP A 132 -1.75 -25.90 10.05
N LEU A 133 -2.98 -25.50 10.38
CA LEU A 133 -3.28 -24.12 10.79
C LEU A 133 -2.53 -23.72 12.07
N GLU A 134 -2.48 -24.61 13.06
CA GLU A 134 -1.75 -24.41 14.31
C GLU A 134 -0.23 -24.29 14.08
N GLN A 135 0.35 -25.14 13.23
CA GLN A 135 1.78 -25.14 12.92
C GLN A 135 2.21 -23.93 12.06
N THR A 136 1.38 -23.49 11.12
CA THR A 136 1.74 -22.43 10.16
C THR A 136 1.29 -21.04 10.57
N GLY A 137 0.33 -20.93 11.48
CA GLY A 137 -0.28 -19.64 11.85
C GLY A 137 -1.05 -18.98 10.71
N CYS A 138 -1.48 -19.74 9.70
CA CYS A 138 -2.26 -19.22 8.57
C CYS A 138 -3.54 -18.54 9.08
N LYS A 139 -3.77 -17.29 8.64
CA LYS A 139 -4.90 -16.46 9.09
C LYS A 139 -6.07 -16.43 8.11
N TYR A 140 -5.89 -17.04 6.94
CA TYR A 140 -6.92 -17.06 5.91
C TYR A 140 -7.93 -18.16 6.20
N ASP A 141 -9.17 -17.92 5.77
CA ASP A 141 -10.20 -18.94 5.84
C ASP A 141 -9.74 -20.19 5.07
N MET A 142 -10.02 -21.36 5.63
CA MET A 142 -9.74 -22.64 4.97
C MET A 142 -11.05 -23.37 4.65
N LEU A 143 -11.19 -23.79 3.40
CA LEU A 143 -12.23 -24.69 2.93
C LEU A 143 -11.66 -26.09 2.70
N LEU A 144 -12.30 -27.10 3.29
CA LEU A 144 -11.96 -28.50 3.05
C LEU A 144 -12.76 -29.06 1.89
N ASP A 145 -12.06 -29.68 0.93
CA ASP A 145 -12.60 -30.38 -0.23
C ASP A 145 -12.10 -31.84 -0.27
N PRO A 146 -12.53 -32.72 0.67
CA PRO A 146 -11.97 -34.06 0.78
C PRO A 146 -12.26 -34.95 -0.44
N GLN A 147 -13.27 -34.61 -1.23
CA GLN A 147 -13.59 -35.31 -2.48
C GLN A 147 -12.91 -34.72 -3.72
N ARG A 148 -12.08 -33.67 -3.54
CA ARG A 148 -11.31 -32.99 -4.57
C ARG A 148 -12.18 -32.46 -5.71
N LYS A 149 -13.41 -32.03 -5.41
CA LYS A 149 -14.36 -31.50 -6.40
C LYS A 149 -13.85 -30.18 -6.99
N ILE A 150 -13.31 -29.30 -6.16
CA ILE A 150 -12.72 -28.02 -6.57
C ILE A 150 -11.46 -28.30 -7.38
N TYR A 151 -10.55 -29.13 -6.88
CA TYR A 151 -9.34 -29.50 -7.62
C TYR A 151 -9.66 -30.04 -9.02
N LYS A 152 -10.64 -30.94 -9.14
CA LYS A 152 -11.09 -31.46 -10.44
C LYS A 152 -11.70 -30.37 -11.33
N ALA A 153 -12.54 -29.50 -10.77
CA ALA A 153 -13.17 -28.41 -11.53
C ALA A 153 -12.14 -27.42 -12.09
N PHE A 154 -11.04 -27.20 -11.37
CA PHE A 154 -9.94 -26.32 -11.77
C PHE A 154 -8.81 -27.05 -12.54
N GLY A 155 -9.02 -28.33 -12.92
CA GLY A 155 -8.04 -29.09 -13.71
C GLY A 155 -6.78 -29.50 -12.95
N LEU A 156 -6.83 -29.50 -11.61
CA LEU A 156 -5.73 -29.86 -10.73
C LEU A 156 -5.75 -31.36 -10.41
N GLY A 157 -5.08 -32.15 -11.24
CA GLY A 157 -4.84 -33.58 -11.00
C GLY A 157 -3.50 -33.87 -10.32
N SER A 158 -3.28 -35.12 -9.92
CA SER A 158 -1.98 -35.56 -9.40
C SER A 158 -0.95 -35.73 -10.53
N SER A 159 0.32 -35.48 -10.26
CA SER A 159 1.39 -35.67 -11.25
C SER A 159 2.74 -36.03 -10.64
N TYR A 160 3.18 -37.26 -10.87
CA TYR A 160 4.48 -37.75 -10.42
C TYR A 160 5.64 -37.02 -11.09
N SER A 161 5.58 -36.80 -12.41
CA SER A 161 6.67 -36.14 -13.14
C SER A 161 6.82 -34.68 -12.73
N LYS A 162 5.73 -34.00 -12.38
CA LYS A 162 5.77 -32.60 -11.92
C LYS A 162 6.29 -32.46 -10.49
N VAL A 163 6.04 -33.45 -9.63
CA VAL A 163 6.47 -33.43 -8.22
C VAL A 163 7.87 -34.02 -8.03
N MET A 164 8.20 -35.12 -8.71
CA MET A 164 9.44 -35.87 -8.53
C MET A 164 10.53 -35.56 -9.57
N ASN A 165 10.36 -34.51 -10.38
CA ASN A 165 11.43 -34.15 -11.32
C ASN A 165 12.70 -33.73 -10.56
N PHE A 166 13.83 -33.93 -11.22
CA PHE A 166 15.15 -33.68 -10.65
C PHE A 166 15.33 -32.26 -10.08
N GLY A 167 14.81 -31.24 -10.79
CA GLY A 167 14.89 -29.85 -10.33
C GLY A 167 14.14 -29.62 -9.02
N CYS A 168 12.93 -30.17 -8.89
CA CYS A 168 12.14 -30.07 -7.66
C CYS A 168 12.84 -30.78 -6.48
N LEU A 169 13.45 -31.95 -6.72
CA LEU A 169 14.17 -32.67 -5.67
C LEU A 169 15.43 -31.92 -5.20
N LEU A 170 16.17 -31.27 -6.12
CA LEU A 170 17.30 -30.43 -5.75
C LEU A 170 16.87 -29.23 -4.89
N GLN A 171 15.75 -28.59 -5.21
CA GLN A 171 15.22 -27.48 -4.39
C GLN A 171 14.83 -27.95 -2.99
N TYR A 172 14.20 -29.13 -2.85
CA TYR A 172 13.93 -29.68 -1.51
C TYR A 172 15.22 -30.05 -0.75
N ALA A 173 16.31 -30.40 -1.43
CA ALA A 173 17.59 -30.63 -0.77
C ALA A 173 18.16 -29.36 -0.13
N GLU A 174 17.83 -28.17 -0.66
CA GLU A 174 18.21 -26.88 -0.04
C GLU A 174 17.56 -26.72 1.33
N TYR A 175 16.31 -27.18 1.52
CA TYR A 175 15.64 -27.13 2.83
C TYR A 175 16.35 -27.99 3.86
N VAL A 176 16.80 -29.18 3.45
CA VAL A 176 17.62 -30.06 4.29
C VAL A 176 18.95 -29.39 4.64
N ALA A 177 19.61 -28.77 3.66
CA ALA A 177 20.89 -28.09 3.87
C ALA A 177 20.77 -26.88 4.80
N LEU A 178 19.65 -26.17 4.77
CA LEU A 178 19.34 -25.02 5.63
C LEU A 178 18.85 -25.44 7.03
N GLY A 179 18.68 -26.73 7.30
CA GLY A 179 18.10 -27.22 8.55
C GLY A 179 16.64 -26.82 8.73
N GLN A 180 15.93 -26.55 7.64
CA GLN A 180 14.51 -26.23 7.68
C GLN A 180 13.72 -27.48 8.05
N GLU A 181 12.90 -27.38 9.09
CA GLU A 181 12.02 -28.47 9.49
C GLU A 181 10.82 -28.54 8.55
N PHE A 182 10.57 -29.74 8.02
CA PHE A 182 9.32 -30.03 7.34
C PHE A 182 8.19 -30.11 8.37
N PRO A 183 6.95 -29.74 8.02
CA PRO A 183 5.81 -29.93 8.91
C PRO A 183 5.75 -31.36 9.43
N ASP A 184 5.73 -31.54 10.75
CA ASP A 184 5.57 -32.83 11.38
C ASP A 184 4.12 -33.27 11.25
N ILE A 185 3.80 -33.92 10.12
CA ILE A 185 2.47 -34.42 9.80
C ILE A 185 2.43 -35.91 10.18
N PRO A 186 1.61 -36.30 11.17
CA PRO A 186 1.41 -37.69 11.54
C PRO A 186 1.08 -38.56 10.31
N PRO A 187 1.63 -39.78 10.19
CA PRO A 187 1.43 -40.62 9.00
C PRO A 187 -0.04 -40.89 8.64
N ARG A 188 -0.93 -40.89 9.64
CA ARG A 188 -2.38 -41.04 9.44
C ARG A 188 -3.04 -39.85 8.70
N PHE A 189 -2.36 -38.72 8.60
CA PHE A 189 -2.79 -37.50 7.92
C PHE A 189 -1.99 -37.26 6.63
N LEU A 190 -1.01 -38.11 6.30
CA LEU A 190 -0.34 -38.08 5.00
C LEU A 190 -1.33 -38.54 3.93
N GLU A 191 -1.60 -37.65 3.00
CA GLU A 191 -2.48 -37.93 1.86
C GLU A 191 -1.66 -37.98 0.55
N ASP A 192 -2.30 -37.68 -0.58
CA ASP A 192 -1.68 -37.73 -1.90
C ASP A 192 -0.65 -36.61 -2.08
N LEU A 193 0.62 -36.93 -1.83
CA LEU A 193 1.77 -36.04 -2.02
C LEU A 193 1.96 -35.58 -3.48
N TYR A 194 1.33 -36.27 -4.44
CA TYR A 194 1.44 -35.96 -5.86
C TYR A 194 0.33 -35.04 -6.35
N GLN A 195 -0.66 -34.74 -5.50
CA GLN A 195 -1.75 -33.83 -5.82
C GLN A 195 -1.20 -32.43 -6.13
N MET A 196 -1.45 -31.93 -7.34
CA MET A 196 -1.02 -30.59 -7.73
C MET A 196 -1.92 -29.52 -7.13
N GLY A 197 -1.33 -28.35 -6.85
CA GLY A 197 -2.01 -27.12 -6.45
C GLY A 197 -2.06 -26.08 -7.57
N GLY A 198 -2.59 -24.91 -7.22
CA GLY A 198 -2.66 -23.75 -8.09
C GLY A 198 -3.24 -22.54 -7.37
N ASP A 199 -3.01 -21.37 -7.94
CA ASP A 199 -3.51 -20.10 -7.44
C ASP A 199 -4.49 -19.51 -8.46
N PHE A 200 -5.63 -19.04 -7.97
CA PHE A 200 -6.71 -18.52 -8.81
C PHE A 200 -7.29 -17.26 -8.20
N VAL A 201 -7.66 -16.31 -9.05
CA VAL A 201 -8.41 -15.12 -8.66
C VAL A 201 -9.77 -15.18 -9.34
N LEU A 202 -10.82 -14.99 -8.56
CA LEU A 202 -12.20 -14.93 -9.03
C LEU A 202 -12.72 -13.50 -8.86
N ASP A 203 -13.55 -13.05 -9.80
CA ASP A 203 -14.33 -11.82 -9.64
C ASP A 203 -15.58 -12.04 -8.76
N GLU A 204 -16.34 -10.97 -8.50
CA GLU A 204 -17.57 -11.02 -7.70
C GLU A 204 -18.65 -11.94 -8.28
N GLY A 205 -18.63 -12.18 -9.61
CA GLY A 205 -19.52 -13.11 -10.29
C GLY A 205 -19.07 -14.57 -10.22
N GLY A 206 -17.92 -14.84 -9.59
CA GLY A 206 -17.32 -16.18 -9.50
C GLY A 206 -16.60 -16.61 -10.77
N LYS A 207 -16.33 -15.70 -11.71
CA LYS A 207 -15.54 -16.00 -12.91
C LYS A 207 -14.06 -15.93 -12.59
N VAL A 208 -13.31 -16.91 -13.07
CA VAL A 208 -11.85 -16.94 -12.94
C VAL A 208 -11.23 -15.86 -13.83
N ILE A 209 -10.57 -14.88 -13.21
CA ILE A 209 -9.85 -13.77 -13.86
C ILE A 209 -8.33 -13.97 -13.86
N LEU A 210 -7.81 -14.81 -12.97
CA LEU A 210 -6.44 -15.33 -13.02
C LEU A 210 -6.46 -16.84 -12.77
N SER A 211 -5.70 -17.58 -13.58
CA SER A 211 -5.56 -19.02 -13.48
C SER A 211 -4.09 -19.41 -13.52
N HIS A 212 -3.56 -19.90 -12.41
CA HIS A 212 -2.18 -20.38 -12.28
C HIS A 212 -2.13 -21.82 -11.74
N PRO A 213 -2.41 -22.85 -12.58
CA PRO A 213 -2.14 -24.23 -12.22
C PRO A 213 -0.63 -24.46 -12.11
N CYS A 214 -0.14 -24.88 -10.95
CA CYS A 214 1.29 -25.03 -10.71
C CYS A 214 1.92 -26.06 -11.68
N LYS A 215 3.08 -25.74 -12.23
CA LYS A 215 3.89 -26.67 -13.04
C LYS A 215 4.66 -27.67 -12.18
N ASN A 216 5.00 -27.30 -10.95
CA ASN A 216 5.66 -28.12 -9.92
C ASN A 216 5.30 -27.57 -8.52
N PRO A 217 5.63 -28.27 -7.41
CA PRO A 217 5.32 -27.81 -6.04
C PRO A 217 5.83 -26.41 -5.68
N MET A 218 6.88 -25.92 -6.34
CA MET A 218 7.55 -24.64 -6.06
C MET A 218 7.09 -23.50 -6.97
N ASP A 219 6.32 -23.80 -8.01
CA ASP A 219 5.77 -22.80 -8.94
C ASP A 219 4.62 -22.02 -8.28
N ARG A 220 4.81 -20.72 -8.06
CA ARG A 220 3.80 -19.78 -7.55
C ARG A 220 3.76 -18.53 -8.41
N PRO A 221 2.59 -17.90 -8.59
CA PRO A 221 2.53 -16.60 -9.25
C PRO A 221 3.20 -15.53 -8.37
N GLU A 222 3.67 -14.46 -9.00
CA GLU A 222 4.13 -13.29 -8.25
C GLU A 222 2.96 -12.58 -7.60
N VAL A 223 3.12 -12.18 -6.33
CA VAL A 223 2.09 -11.43 -5.60
C VAL A 223 1.71 -10.14 -6.34
N ALA A 224 2.69 -9.46 -6.93
CA ALA A 224 2.46 -8.26 -7.73
C ALA A 224 1.52 -8.52 -8.93
N GLN A 225 1.64 -9.67 -9.58
CA GLN A 225 0.77 -10.05 -10.70
C GLN A 225 -0.67 -10.30 -10.21
N MET A 226 -0.83 -10.96 -9.06
CA MET A 226 -2.15 -11.19 -8.47
C MET A 226 -2.82 -9.87 -8.07
N VAL A 227 -2.09 -8.97 -7.40
CA VAL A 227 -2.59 -7.64 -7.00
C VAL A 227 -2.96 -6.81 -8.22
N ALA A 228 -2.12 -6.78 -9.26
CA ALA A 228 -2.42 -6.06 -10.49
C ALA A 228 -3.70 -6.58 -11.19
N THR A 229 -3.93 -7.90 -11.16
CA THR A 229 -5.15 -8.50 -11.72
C THR A 229 -6.39 -8.13 -10.93
N ILE A 230 -6.29 -8.10 -9.61
CA ILE A 230 -7.37 -7.67 -8.71
C ILE A 230 -7.70 -6.19 -8.98
N SER A 231 -6.70 -5.31 -9.03
CA SER A 231 -6.87 -3.88 -9.26
C SER A 231 -7.49 -3.53 -10.62
N SER A 232 -7.22 -4.32 -11.67
CA SER A 232 -7.74 -4.06 -13.02
C SER A 232 -9.22 -4.36 -13.19
N VAL A 233 -9.80 -5.24 -12.36
CA VAL A 233 -11.23 -5.61 -12.43
C VAL A 233 -12.12 -4.71 -11.56
N GLY A 234 -11.58 -4.10 -10.52
CA GLY A 234 -12.32 -3.14 -9.67
C GLY A 234 -12.52 -1.74 -10.27
N HIS A 235 -12.13 -1.53 -11.53
CA HIS A 235 -12.51 -0.35 -12.31
C HIS A 235 -13.69 -0.73 -13.20
N PRO A 236 -14.94 -0.38 -12.84
CA PRO A 236 -16.05 -0.49 -13.78
C PRO A 236 -15.67 0.34 -14.99
N THR A 237 -15.56 -0.30 -16.15
CA THR A 237 -15.51 0.41 -17.42
C THR A 237 -16.88 1.05 -17.60
N SER A 238 -17.03 2.30 -17.17
CA SER A 238 -18.22 3.10 -17.45
C SER A 238 -18.37 3.18 -18.97
N LEU A 239 -19.40 2.52 -19.50
CA LEU A 239 -19.96 2.80 -20.82
C LEU A 239 -20.87 4.01 -20.73
#